data_AF-A0A8B7UAR4-F1
#
_entry.id   AF-A0A8B7UAR4-F1
#
_cell.length_a   1.000
_cell.length_b   1.000
_cell.length_c   1.000
_cell.angle_alpha   90.00
_cell.angle_beta   90.00
_cell.angle_gamma   90.00
#
_symmetry.space_group_name_H-M   'P 1'
#
loop_
_entity.id
_entity.type
_entity.pdbx_description
1 polymer ?
#
loop_
_entity_poly.entity_id
_entity_poly.type
_entity_poly.pdbx_seq_one_letter_code
_entity_poly.pdbx_strand_id
1 'polypeptide(L)'
;MMKLFFDNLVYYIQAVREGRQKHALYSHSAEVQVRLQFLTCVFSTLGSPDHFRLSLEQVDILWHCLVEDSECYDDALHWFLNQVRSKDQHAMGMETYKHLFLEKMPQLKPETISMTGLNLFQHLCNLARLATSAYDGGSNSEV
;
A
#
# COMPACT_ATOMS: atom_id res chain seq x y z
N MET A 1 8.65 12.33 -12.25
CA MET A 1 7.99 12.71 -10.98
C MET A 1 8.03 11.57 -9.97
N MET A 2 7.37 10.43 -10.21
CA MET A 2 7.30 9.33 -9.22
C MET A 2 8.66 8.80 -8.76
N LYS A 3 9.63 8.64 -9.66
CA LYS A 3 10.99 8.24 -9.29
C LYS A 3 11.58 9.15 -8.18
N LEU A 4 11.54 10.46 -8.40
CA LEU A 4 12.05 11.44 -7.44
C LEU A 4 11.26 11.44 -6.12
N PHE A 5 9.95 11.19 -6.17
CA PHE A 5 9.14 11.04 -4.96
C PHE A 5 9.61 9.84 -4.11
N PHE A 6 9.81 8.68 -4.74
CA PHE A 6 10.29 7.48 -4.04
C PHE A 6 11.72 7.62 -3.56
N ASP A 7 12.62 8.19 -4.38
CA ASP A 7 13.99 8.51 -3.97
C ASP A 7 14.00 9.43 -2.73
N ASN A 8 13.13 10.44 -2.71
CA ASN A 8 12.97 11.33 -1.56
C ASN A 8 12.40 10.60 -0.33
N LEU A 9 11.42 9.72 -0.50
CA LEU A 9 10.84 8.95 0.60
C LEU A 9 11.89 8.06 1.27
N VAL A 10 12.68 7.32 0.49
CA VAL A 10 13.76 6.47 1.01
C VAL A 10 14.78 7.32 1.78
N TYR A 11 15.24 8.42 1.18
CA TYR A 11 16.18 9.34 1.83
C TYR A 11 15.63 9.90 3.16
N TYR A 12 14.35 10.30 3.16
CA TYR A 12 13.69 10.86 4.33
C TYR A 12 13.60 9.84 5.47
N ILE A 13 13.11 8.63 5.21
CA ILE A 13 12.99 7.57 6.22
C ILE A 13 14.36 7.17 6.77
N GLN A 14 15.38 7.08 5.91
CA GLN A 14 16.74 6.80 6.36
C GLN A 14 17.25 7.89 7.32
N ALA A 15 17.04 9.16 6.99
CA ALA A 15 17.42 10.28 7.85
C ALA A 15 16.67 10.28 9.20
N VAL A 16 15.41 9.86 9.22
CA VAL A 16 14.60 9.68 10.45
C VAL A 16 15.18 8.57 11.31
N ARG A 17 15.44 7.38 10.73
CA ARG A 17 16.02 6.22 11.41
C ARG A 17 17.41 6.51 12.00
N GLU A 18 18.18 7.36 11.34
CA GLU A 18 19.51 7.81 11.80
C GLU A 18 19.43 8.96 12.82
N GLY A 19 18.22 9.42 13.18
CA GLY A 19 18.01 10.51 14.15
C GLY A 19 18.55 11.87 13.69
N ARG A 20 18.69 12.07 12.36
CA ARG A 20 19.19 13.34 11.78
C ARG A 20 18.11 14.43 11.69
N GLN A 21 16.85 14.07 11.88
CA GLN A 21 15.69 14.98 11.86
C GLN A 21 15.47 15.68 13.22
N LYS A 22 16.48 16.39 13.76
CA LYS A 22 16.37 17.05 15.07
C LYS A 22 15.68 18.43 15.05
N HIS A 23 15.41 18.98 13.86
CA HIS A 23 14.86 20.34 13.68
C HIS A 23 13.85 20.43 12.52
N ALA A 24 12.98 19.43 12.36
CA ALA A 24 11.94 19.47 11.34
C ALA A 24 10.77 20.39 11.76
N LEU A 25 10.20 21.11 10.80
CA LEU A 25 9.02 21.97 11.00
C LEU A 25 7.73 21.17 11.23
N TYR A 26 7.72 19.90 10.81
CA TYR A 26 6.59 18.98 10.90
C TYR A 26 7.01 17.73 11.66
N SER A 27 6.04 17.07 12.32
CA SER A 27 6.27 15.76 12.93
C SER A 27 6.47 14.69 11.86
N HIS A 28 7.11 13.58 12.25
CA HIS A 28 7.35 12.47 11.34
C HIS A 28 6.05 11.91 10.75
N SER A 29 5.06 11.63 11.60
CA SER A 29 3.71 11.22 11.17
C SER A 29 3.05 12.22 10.21
N ALA A 30 3.12 13.54 10.46
CA ALA A 30 2.51 14.53 9.57
C ALA A 30 3.16 14.52 8.17
N GLU A 31 4.48 14.40 8.12
CA GLU A 31 5.24 14.28 6.89
C GLU A 31 4.90 13.02 6.09
N VAL A 32 4.67 11.89 6.76
CA VAL A 32 4.24 10.64 6.10
C VAL A 32 2.80 10.76 5.60
N GLN A 33 1.89 11.30 6.41
CA GLN A 33 0.49 11.47 6.03
C GLN A 33 0.34 12.36 4.78
N VAL A 34 1.08 13.47 4.69
CA VAL A 34 1.05 14.33 3.49
C VAL A 34 1.61 13.59 2.26
N ARG A 35 2.65 12.76 2.42
CA ARG A 35 3.19 11.94 1.31
C ARG A 35 2.19 10.88 0.84
N LEU A 36 1.50 10.22 1.76
CA LEU A 36 0.43 9.27 1.43
C LEU A 36 -0.75 9.97 0.76
N GLN A 37 -1.13 11.16 1.23
CA GLN A 37 -2.19 11.96 0.62
C GLN A 37 -1.82 12.41 -0.80
N PHE A 38 -0.56 12.78 -1.03
CA PHE A 38 -0.06 13.06 -2.37
C PHE A 38 -0.24 11.85 -3.30
N LEU A 39 0.09 10.64 -2.85
CA LEU A 39 -0.13 9.42 -3.63
C LEU A 39 -1.61 9.19 -3.92
N THR A 40 -2.49 9.36 -2.94
CA THR A 40 -3.95 9.30 -3.12
C THR A 40 -4.44 10.26 -4.20
N CYS A 41 -3.90 11.49 -4.24
CA CYS A 41 -4.25 12.47 -5.25
C CYS A 41 -3.73 12.06 -6.64
N VAL A 42 -2.47 11.65 -6.74
CA VAL A 42 -1.85 11.22 -8.01
C VAL A 42 -2.57 10.02 -8.62
N PHE A 43 -2.94 9.04 -7.81
CA PHE A 43 -3.60 7.80 -8.23
C PHE A 43 -5.14 7.84 -8.10
N SER A 44 -5.71 9.04 -8.11
CA SER A 44 -7.15 9.22 -8.27
C SER A 44 -7.51 9.25 -9.75
N THR A 45 -8.72 8.83 -10.10
CA THR A 45 -9.25 8.87 -11.48
C THR A 45 -9.22 10.27 -12.12
N LEU A 46 -9.16 11.33 -11.31
CA LEU A 46 -8.96 12.70 -11.76
C LEU A 46 -7.48 13.06 -11.96
N GLY A 47 -6.59 12.46 -11.18
CA GLY A 47 -5.16 12.78 -11.13
C GLY A 47 -4.31 12.05 -12.17
N SER A 48 -4.73 10.87 -12.62
CA SER A 48 -4.02 10.11 -13.66
C SER A 48 -4.90 9.05 -14.34
N PRO A 49 -4.49 8.50 -15.49
CA PRO A 49 -5.21 7.39 -16.15
C PRO A 49 -5.17 6.09 -15.32
N ASP A 50 -6.20 5.25 -15.40
CA ASP A 50 -6.34 4.00 -14.62
C ASP A 50 -5.23 2.95 -14.81
N HIS A 51 -4.47 3.03 -15.90
CA HIS A 51 -3.32 2.15 -16.17
C HIS A 51 -2.03 2.65 -15.51
N PHE A 52 -2.03 3.90 -15.02
CA PHE A 52 -0.93 4.45 -14.26
C PHE A 52 -1.03 3.97 -12.81
N ARG A 53 -0.27 2.93 -12.47
CA ARG A 53 -0.32 2.25 -11.17
C ARG A 53 1.07 2.15 -10.56
N LEU A 54 1.13 1.84 -9.28
CA LEU A 54 2.37 1.44 -8.63
C LEU A 54 2.89 0.13 -9.23
N SER A 55 4.20 0.09 -9.45
CA SER A 55 4.93 -1.16 -9.69
C SER A 55 5.12 -1.95 -8.39
N LEU A 56 5.46 -3.23 -8.48
CA LEU A 56 5.80 -4.07 -7.32
C LEU A 56 6.94 -3.44 -6.51
N GLU A 57 8.00 -2.98 -7.18
CA GLU A 57 9.13 -2.29 -6.54
C GLU A 57 8.69 -1.06 -5.74
N GLN A 58 7.74 -0.28 -6.24
CA GLN A 58 7.23 0.88 -5.51
C GLN A 58 6.39 0.48 -4.31
N VAL A 59 5.63 -0.62 -4.39
CA VAL A 59 4.92 -1.20 -3.25
C VAL A 59 5.92 -1.70 -2.19
N ASP A 60 7.01 -2.33 -2.62
CA ASP A 60 8.11 -2.73 -1.73
C ASP A 60 8.72 -1.55 -1.00
N ILE A 61 8.99 -0.45 -1.72
CA ILE A 61 9.53 0.76 -1.12
C ILE A 61 8.55 1.32 -0.08
N LEU A 62 7.25 1.44 -0.39
CA LEU A 62 6.26 1.90 0.59
C LEU A 62 6.22 1.01 1.82
N TRP A 63 6.23 -0.31 1.63
CA TRP A 63 6.21 -1.27 2.71
C TRP A 63 7.43 -1.11 3.62
N HIS A 64 8.63 -1.17 3.04
CA HIS A 64 9.87 -1.05 3.80
C HIS A 64 10.04 0.32 4.47
N CYS A 65 9.58 1.38 3.81
CA CYS A 65 9.70 2.74 4.33
C CYS A 65 8.71 3.02 5.46
N LEU A 66 7.46 2.54 5.35
CA LEU A 66 6.36 3.04 6.17
C LEU A 66 5.70 1.96 7.04
N VAL A 67 5.59 0.72 6.56
CA VAL A 67 5.02 -0.40 7.35
C VAL A 67 6.05 -0.96 8.32
N GLU A 68 7.34 -0.92 7.98
CA GLU A 68 8.39 -1.30 8.94
C GLU A 68 8.74 -0.16 9.93
N ASP A 69 8.12 1.01 9.78
CA ASP A 69 8.29 2.13 10.70
C ASP A 69 7.26 2.07 11.84
N SER A 70 7.72 2.09 13.09
CA SER A 70 6.85 1.94 14.26
C SER A 70 5.87 3.09 14.48
N GLU A 71 6.19 4.31 14.03
CA GLU A 71 5.31 5.48 14.21
C GLU A 71 4.27 5.56 13.09
N CYS A 72 4.63 5.14 11.87
CA CYS A 72 3.79 5.28 10.68
C CYS A 72 3.13 3.99 10.18
N TYR A 73 3.37 2.87 10.87
CA TYR A 73 2.84 1.55 10.57
C TYR A 73 1.35 1.56 10.18
N ASP A 74 0.50 2.13 11.03
CA ASP A 74 -0.94 2.08 10.84
C ASP A 74 -1.44 3.05 9.77
N ASP A 75 -0.79 4.22 9.62
CA ASP A 75 -1.07 5.17 8.53
C ASP A 75 -0.83 4.50 7.16
N ALA A 76 0.26 3.73 7.03
CA ALA A 76 0.60 3.02 5.80
C ALA A 76 -0.37 1.87 5.50
N LEU A 77 -0.68 1.04 6.50
CA LEU A 77 -1.65 -0.05 6.35
C LEU A 77 -3.05 0.47 6.01
N HIS A 78 -3.45 1.59 6.62
CA HIS A 78 -4.71 2.25 6.32
C HIS A 78 -4.73 2.77 4.88
N TRP A 79 -3.62 3.34 4.40
CA TRP A 79 -3.51 3.77 3.00
C TRP A 79 -3.68 2.60 2.02
N PHE A 80 -3.01 1.47 2.25
CA PHE A 80 -3.19 0.25 1.45
C PHE A 80 -4.63 -0.28 1.49
N LEU A 81 -5.25 -0.29 2.68
CA LEU A 81 -6.64 -0.70 2.86
C LEU A 81 -7.59 0.16 2.02
N ASN A 82 -7.35 1.47 1.95
CA ASN A 82 -8.16 2.37 1.15
C ASN A 82 -8.02 2.13 -0.35
N GLN A 83 -6.85 1.68 -0.82
CA GLN A 83 -6.68 1.28 -2.23
C GLN A 83 -7.58 0.08 -2.57
N VAL A 84 -7.74 -0.85 -1.64
CA VAL A 84 -8.59 -2.03 -1.83
C VAL A 84 -10.09 -1.70 -1.74
N ARG A 85 -10.47 -0.76 -0.88
CA ARG A 85 -11.88 -0.43 -0.59
C ARG A 85 -12.48 0.59 -1.54
N SER A 86 -11.68 1.53 -2.04
CA SER A 86 -12.17 2.65 -2.83
C SER A 86 -12.16 2.34 -4.33
N LYS A 87 -13.27 2.63 -5.01
CA LYS A 87 -13.37 2.50 -6.47
C LYS A 87 -12.72 3.67 -7.23
N ASP A 88 -12.52 4.80 -6.55
CA ASP A 88 -11.93 6.01 -7.13
C ASP A 88 -10.41 6.03 -7.02
N GLN A 89 -9.82 4.99 -6.44
CA GLN A 89 -8.38 4.82 -6.26
C GLN A 89 -7.90 3.68 -7.12
N HIS A 90 -6.94 3.97 -8.00
CA HIS A 90 -6.38 2.99 -8.93
C HIS A 90 -4.88 2.76 -8.73
N ALA A 91 -4.32 3.18 -7.59
CA ALA A 91 -2.89 3.05 -7.31
C ALA A 91 -2.40 1.59 -7.40
N MET A 92 -3.29 0.63 -7.12
CA MET A 92 -2.98 -0.79 -7.06
C MET A 92 -3.86 -1.60 -8.01
N GLY A 93 -3.24 -2.61 -8.63
CA GLY A 93 -3.90 -3.64 -9.42
C GLY A 93 -3.83 -5.03 -8.80
N MET A 94 -4.40 -6.01 -9.51
CA MET A 94 -4.45 -7.41 -9.06
C MET A 94 -3.05 -7.97 -8.74
N GLU A 95 -2.04 -7.64 -9.53
CA GLU A 95 -0.66 -8.07 -9.30
C GLU A 95 -0.11 -7.54 -7.97
N THR A 96 -0.25 -6.24 -7.73
CA THR A 96 0.19 -5.60 -6.47
C THR A 96 -0.62 -6.07 -5.26
N TYR A 97 -1.91 -6.40 -5.42
CA TYR A 97 -2.72 -6.98 -4.33
C TYR A 97 -2.27 -8.40 -3.98
N LYS A 98 -1.98 -9.23 -4.98
CA LYS A 98 -1.42 -10.57 -4.77
C LYS A 98 -0.08 -10.49 -4.07
N HIS A 99 0.79 -9.58 -4.50
CA HIS A 99 2.09 -9.36 -3.88
C HIS A 99 1.95 -8.95 -2.41
N LEU A 100 1.09 -7.97 -2.09
CA LEU A 100 0.82 -7.62 -0.68
C LEU A 100 0.33 -8.84 0.12
N PHE A 101 -0.64 -9.58 -0.41
CA PHE A 101 -1.27 -10.67 0.30
C PHE A 101 -0.33 -11.87 0.55
N LEU A 102 0.41 -12.28 -0.48
CA LEU A 102 1.21 -13.50 -0.46
C LEU A 102 2.62 -13.28 0.05
N GLU A 103 3.19 -12.08 -0.16
CA GLU A 103 4.59 -11.82 0.16
C GLU A 103 4.76 -10.89 1.35
N LYS A 104 3.93 -9.85 1.49
CA LYS A 104 4.11 -8.80 2.51
C LYS A 104 3.37 -9.06 3.80
N MET A 105 2.07 -9.30 3.73
CA MET A 105 1.24 -9.55 4.91
C MET A 105 1.77 -10.71 5.79
N PRO A 106 2.30 -11.82 5.26
CA PRO A 106 2.85 -12.90 6.09
C PRO A 106 4.12 -12.51 6.87
N GLN A 107 4.76 -11.39 6.54
CA GLN A 107 5.93 -10.88 7.27
C GLN A 107 5.53 -10.13 8.55
N LEU A 108 4.25 -9.73 8.67
CA LEU A 108 3.74 -9.10 9.87
C LEU A 108 3.64 -10.13 10.99
N LYS A 109 4.17 -9.78 12.17
CA LYS A 109 4.08 -10.62 13.36
C LYS A 109 2.63 -10.71 13.83
N PRO A 110 2.06 -11.93 14.01
CA PRO A 110 0.69 -12.10 14.48
C PRO A 110 0.41 -11.42 15.83
N GLU A 111 1.44 -11.27 16.66
CA GLU A 111 1.33 -10.69 18.01
C GLU A 111 1.20 -9.16 17.98
N THR A 112 1.62 -8.50 16.88
CA THR A 112 1.68 -7.04 16.77
C THR A 112 0.86 -6.50 15.59
N ILE A 113 0.13 -7.36 14.87
CA ILE A 113 -0.73 -6.90 13.79
C ILE A 113 -1.87 -6.04 14.35
N SER A 114 -2.04 -4.84 13.80
CA SER A 114 -3.08 -3.93 14.24
C SER A 114 -4.44 -4.33 13.70
N MET A 115 -5.50 -3.70 14.23
CA MET A 115 -6.85 -3.87 13.69
C MET A 115 -6.91 -3.43 12.20
N THR A 116 -6.16 -2.40 11.83
CA THR A 116 -6.00 -1.95 10.45
C THR A 116 -5.35 -3.02 9.57
N GLY A 117 -4.28 -3.66 10.06
CA GLY A 117 -3.61 -4.76 9.36
C GLY A 117 -4.50 -5.98 9.17
N LEU A 118 -5.26 -6.37 10.20
CA LEU A 118 -6.24 -7.46 10.10
C LEU A 118 -7.34 -7.15 9.08
N ASN A 119 -7.80 -5.90 9.05
CA ASN A 119 -8.81 -5.45 8.11
C ASN A 119 -8.29 -5.49 6.65
N LEU A 120 -7.05 -5.05 6.43
CA LEU A 120 -6.37 -5.18 5.14
C LEU A 120 -6.24 -6.64 4.71
N PHE A 121 -5.80 -7.52 5.61
CA PHE A 121 -5.69 -8.95 5.34
C PHE A 121 -7.03 -9.54 4.88
N GLN A 122 -8.11 -9.24 5.59
CA GLN A 122 -9.44 -9.74 5.28
C GLN A 122 -9.89 -9.29 3.88
N HIS A 123 -9.67 -8.02 3.53
CA HIS A 123 -10.04 -7.48 2.22
C HIS A 123 -9.22 -8.10 1.08
N LEU A 124 -7.91 -8.26 1.27
CA LEU A 124 -7.04 -8.93 0.29
C LEU A 124 -7.42 -10.40 0.11
N CYS A 125 -7.72 -11.11 1.19
CA CYS A 125 -8.17 -12.51 1.14
C CYS A 125 -9.51 -12.65 0.37
N ASN A 126 -10.45 -11.73 0.60
CA ASN A 126 -11.71 -11.70 -0.14
C ASN A 126 -11.48 -11.52 -1.64
N LEU A 127 -10.58 -10.61 -2.04
CA LEU A 127 -10.22 -10.42 -3.44
C LEU A 127 -9.61 -11.69 -4.06
N ALA A 128 -8.69 -12.36 -3.35
CA ALA A 128 -8.07 -13.59 -3.82
C ALA A 128 -9.09 -14.73 -4.02
N ARG A 129 -10.05 -14.86 -3.10
CA ARG A 129 -11.14 -15.84 -3.22
C ARG A 129 -12.02 -15.55 -4.43
N LEU A 130 -12.50 -14.32 -4.58
CA LEU A 130 -13.36 -13.91 -5.70
C LEU A 130 -12.66 -14.12 -7.05
N ALA A 131 -11.36 -13.81 -7.13
CA ALA A 131 -10.57 -14.05 -8.33
C ALA A 131 -10.52 -15.54 -8.69
N THR A 132 -10.43 -16.43 -7.71
CA THR A 132 -10.40 -17.89 -7.93
C THR A 132 -11.77 -18.42 -8.33
N SER A 133 -12.86 -17.91 -7.74
CA SER A 133 -14.24 -18.33 -8.06
C SER A 133 -14.65 -17.96 -9.48
N ALA A 134 -14.14 -16.85 -10.04
CA ALA A 134 -14.46 -16.42 -11.39
C ALA A 134 -13.90 -17.35 -12.48
N TYR A 135 -12.85 -18.13 -12.19
CA TYR A 135 -12.28 -19.09 -13.13
C TYR A 135 -13.04 -20.42 -13.17
N ASP A 136 -13.76 -20.78 -12.10
CA ASP A 136 -14.48 -22.07 -11.99
C ASP A 136 -15.88 -22.06 -12.65
N GLY A 137 -16.37 -20.88 -13.04
CA GLY A 137 -17.68 -20.72 -13.69
C GLY A 137 -17.69 -20.85 -15.22
N GLY A 138 -16.54 -21.09 -15.86
CA GLY A 138 -16.40 -21.14 -17.32
C GLY A 138 -16.55 -22.52 -17.95
N SER A 139 -16.76 -23.56 -17.15
CA SER A 139 -16.69 -24.97 -17.58
C SER A 139 -18.01 -25.71 -17.38
N ASN A 140 -19.11 -25.23 -17.96
CA ASN A 140 -20.28 -26.09 -18.21
C ASN A 140 -21.19 -25.51 -19.31
N SER A 141 -20.78 -25.71 -20.56
CA SER A 141 -21.66 -25.55 -21.73
C SER A 141 -21.39 -26.67 -22.73
N GLU A 142 -21.62 -27.90 -22.29
CA GLU A 142 -21.92 -29.09 -23.10
C GLU A 142 -22.87 -29.89 -22.18
N VAL A 143 -24.14 -30.18 -22.49
CA VAL A 143 -24.76 -30.77 -23.69
C VAL A 143 -26.25 -30.40 -23.71
#